data_AF-A0A1C1CCS4-F1
#
_entry.id   AF-A0A1C1CCS4-F1
#
_cell.length_a   1.000
_cell.length_b   1.000
_cell.length_c   1.000
_cell.angle_alpha   90.00
_cell.angle_beta   90.00
_cell.angle_gamma   90.00
#
_symmetry.space_group_name_H-M   'P 1'
#
loop_
_entity.id
_entity.type
_entity.pdbx_description
1 polymer ?
#
loop_
_entity_poly.entity_id
_entity_poly.type
_entity_poly.pdbx_seq_one_letter_code
_entity_poly.pdbx_strand_id
1 'polypeptide(L)'
;MRSTSQRQELKDKNITISMVAPWLTHTGLTANLPPEVLNAFSTESSQPVDVARGIAYLATAEKAEDVNGRCLWIRGKRCIEVESAYGQWLGNLIAST
;
A
#
# COMPACT_ATOMS: atom_id res chain seq x y z
N MET A 1 -4.83 -8.41 -21.50
CA MET A 1 -5.41 -7.17 -20.93
C MET A 1 -4.29 -6.43 -20.22
N ARG A 2 -3.70 -5.39 -20.83
CA ARG A 2 -2.67 -4.56 -20.17
C ARG A 2 -3.40 -3.59 -19.24
N SER A 3 -3.23 -3.70 -17.92
CA SER A 3 -3.86 -2.79 -16.93
C SER A 3 -3.31 -1.36 -16.96
N THR A 4 -2.58 -0.98 -18.01
CA THR A 4 -2.21 0.40 -18.33
C THR A 4 -3.40 1.25 -18.81
N SER A 5 -4.57 0.65 -19.02
CA SER A 5 -5.56 1.17 -19.98
C SER A 5 -6.41 2.37 -19.54
N GLN A 6 -6.33 2.89 -18.32
CA GLN A 6 -7.03 4.16 -17.97
C GLN A 6 -6.28 5.10 -17.03
N ARG A 7 -5.01 4.84 -16.71
CA ARG A 7 -4.26 5.74 -15.79
C ARG A 7 -4.19 7.17 -16.32
N GLN A 8 -4.02 7.33 -17.63
CA GLN A 8 -4.01 8.65 -18.25
C GLN A 8 -5.40 9.30 -18.22
N GLU A 9 -6.45 8.58 -18.60
CA GLU A 9 -7.82 9.10 -18.59
C GLU A 9 -8.27 9.54 -17.18
N LEU A 10 -7.89 8.78 -16.16
CA LEU A 10 -8.18 9.12 -14.77
C LEU A 10 -7.37 10.32 -14.30
N LYS A 11 -6.09 10.41 -14.72
CA LYS A 11 -5.26 11.59 -14.47
C LYS A 11 -5.87 12.84 -15.11
N ASP A 12 -6.38 12.74 -16.34
CA ASP A 12 -7.03 13.85 -17.06
C ASP A 12 -8.34 14.28 -16.37
N LYS A 13 -8.98 13.38 -15.62
CA LYS A 13 -10.17 13.65 -14.80
C LYS A 13 -9.85 14.03 -13.34
N ASN A 14 -8.58 14.27 -13.01
CA ASN A 14 -8.11 14.54 -11.66
C ASN A 14 -8.50 13.45 -10.64
N ILE A 15 -8.53 12.20 -11.09
CA ILE A 15 -8.77 11.02 -10.26
C ILE A 15 -7.42 10.34 -10.02
N THR A 16 -7.09 10.14 -8.74
CA THR A 16 -5.91 9.38 -8.33
C THR A 16 -6.26 7.92 -8.10
N ILE A 17 -5.35 7.02 -8.46
CA ILE A 17 -5.41 5.62 -8.03
C ILE A 17 -4.20 5.35 -7.16
N SER A 18 -4.45 4.84 -5.97
CA SER A 18 -3.41 4.37 -5.06
C SER A 18 -3.79 2.98 -4.54
N MET A 19 -2.81 2.23 -4.06
CA MET A 19 -3.01 0.91 -3.47
C MET A 19 -2.62 0.92 -2.00
N VAL A 20 -3.44 0.30 -1.17
CA VAL A 20 -3.05 -0.13 0.18
C VAL A 20 -2.98 -1.63 0.18
N ALA A 21 -1.83 -2.18 0.55
CA ALA A 21 -1.61 -3.59 0.78
C ALA A 21 -1.55 -3.83 2.30
N PRO A 22 -2.61 -4.32 2.94
CA PRO A 22 -2.55 -4.70 4.34
C PRO A 22 -1.72 -5.98 4.50
N TRP A 23 -0.85 -6.01 5.50
CA TRP A 23 -0.36 -7.26 6.07
C TRP A 23 -1.47 -7.94 6.90
N LEU A 24 -1.13 -9.02 7.61
CA LEU A 24 -2.03 -9.69 8.55
C LEU A 24 -2.73 -8.66 9.46
N THR A 25 -4.04 -8.51 9.30
CA THR A 25 -4.84 -7.50 9.99
C THR A 25 -5.95 -8.17 10.79
N HIS A 26 -6.04 -7.87 12.08
CA HIS A 26 -7.04 -8.45 12.99
C HIS A 26 -8.44 -8.00 12.61
N THR A 27 -9.18 -8.87 11.93
CA THR A 27 -10.56 -8.66 11.48
C THR A 27 -11.41 -9.91 11.76
N GLY A 28 -12.71 -9.83 11.50
CA GLY A 28 -13.57 -11.02 11.52
C GLY A 28 -13.09 -12.14 10.58
N LEU A 29 -12.38 -11.81 9.50
CA LEU A 29 -11.85 -12.79 8.54
C LEU A 29 -10.60 -13.52 9.06
N THR A 30 -9.86 -12.94 10.01
CA THR A 30 -8.64 -13.53 10.57
C THR A 30 -8.84 -14.08 11.98
N ALA A 31 -10.05 -13.96 12.54
CA ALA A 31 -10.35 -14.30 13.93
C ALA A 31 -10.13 -15.79 14.26
N ASN A 32 -10.27 -16.67 13.26
CA ASN A 32 -10.12 -18.12 13.41
C ASN A 32 -8.79 -18.67 12.89
N LEU A 33 -7.79 -17.81 12.65
CA LEU A 33 -6.45 -18.30 12.36
C LEU A 33 -5.87 -19.01 13.59
N PRO A 34 -5.04 -20.06 13.40
CA PRO A 34 -4.41 -20.74 14.52
C PRO A 34 -3.67 -19.76 15.44
N PRO A 35 -3.79 -19.90 16.78
CA PRO A 35 -3.11 -19.00 17.71
C PRO A 35 -1.60 -18.91 17.47
N GLU A 36 -0.94 -20.00 17.03
CA GLU A 36 0.49 -19.94 16.68
C GLU A 36 0.79 -18.93 15.55
N VAL A 37 -0.09 -18.79 14.56
CA VAL A 37 0.06 -17.84 13.45
C VAL A 37 -0.12 -16.41 13.95
N LEU A 38 -1.17 -16.16 14.74
CA LEU A 38 -1.43 -14.83 15.29
C LEU A 38 -0.32 -14.38 16.24
N ASN A 39 0.19 -15.29 17.06
CA ASN A 39 1.26 -15.01 18.01
C ASN A 39 2.61 -14.78 17.32
N ALA A 40 2.94 -15.58 16.31
CA ALA A 40 4.19 -15.46 15.55
C ALA A 40 4.36 -14.08 14.91
N PHE A 41 3.25 -13.43 14.51
CA PHE A 41 3.27 -12.12 13.87
C PHE A 41 2.63 -11.01 14.72
N SER A 42 2.48 -11.23 16.03
CA SER A 42 1.73 -10.30 16.91
C SER A 42 2.24 -8.86 16.87
N THR A 43 3.56 -8.65 16.80
CA THR A 43 4.18 -7.32 16.73
C THR A 43 4.07 -6.63 15.36
N GLU A 44 3.75 -7.39 14.33
CA GLU A 44 3.71 -6.97 12.93
C GLU A 44 2.30 -6.99 12.34
N SER A 45 1.37 -7.60 13.07
CA SER A 45 -0.03 -7.65 12.74
C SER A 45 -0.68 -6.28 12.96
N SER A 46 -1.49 -5.87 11.99
CA SER A 46 -2.20 -4.59 12.01
C SER A 46 -3.53 -4.71 12.73
N GLN A 47 -3.99 -3.63 13.34
CA GLN A 47 -5.39 -3.43 13.65
C GLN A 47 -6.09 -2.76 12.46
N PRO A 48 -7.44 -2.85 12.34
CA PRO A 48 -8.16 -2.17 11.26
C PRO A 48 -7.86 -0.67 11.17
N VAL A 49 -7.61 -0.03 12.32
CA VAL A 49 -7.25 1.40 12.39
C VAL A 49 -5.90 1.71 11.75
N ASP A 50 -4.94 0.77 11.76
CA ASP A 50 -3.63 1.00 11.15
C ASP A 50 -3.78 1.06 9.62
N VAL A 51 -4.58 0.16 9.04
CA VAL A 51 -4.91 0.18 7.61
C VAL A 51 -5.72 1.42 7.25
N ALA A 52 -6.72 1.77 8.07
CA ALA A 52 -7.56 2.94 7.86
C ALA A 52 -6.75 4.25 7.81
N ARG A 53 -5.69 4.38 8.62
CA ARG A 53 -4.79 5.54 8.58
C ARG A 53 -4.06 5.67 7.25
N GLY A 54 -3.60 4.56 6.67
CA GLY A 54 -3.00 4.56 5.34
C GLY A 54 -3.96 5.01 4.25
N ILE A 55 -5.20 4.53 4.32
CA ILE A 55 -6.26 4.94 3.40
C ILE A 55 -6.55 6.43 3.57
N ALA A 56 -6.70 6.90 4.82
CA ALA A 56 -6.94 8.31 5.11
C ALA A 56 -5.84 9.20 4.54
N TYR A 57 -4.57 8.86 4.76
CA TYR A 57 -3.44 9.59 4.18
C TYR A 57 -3.53 9.70 2.65
N LEU A 58 -3.82 8.59 1.95
CA LEU A 58 -3.93 8.60 0.48
C LEU A 58 -5.15 9.40 -0.01
N ALA A 59 -6.26 9.33 0.73
CA ALA A 59 -7.51 9.98 0.35
C ALA A 59 -7.53 11.49 0.64
N THR A 60 -6.71 11.96 1.58
CA THR A 60 -6.71 13.37 2.02
C THR A 60 -5.45 14.14 1.63
N ALA A 61 -4.58 13.58 0.79
CA ALA A 61 -3.40 14.30 0.33
C ALA A 61 -3.79 15.53 -0.50
N GLU A 62 -3.11 16.64 -0.26
CA GLU A 62 -3.42 17.91 -0.94
C GLU A 62 -3.12 17.85 -2.43
N LYS A 63 -2.07 17.12 -2.82
CA LYS A 63 -1.63 17.03 -4.22
C LYS A 63 -1.80 15.62 -4.76
N ALA A 64 -2.42 15.53 -5.93
CA ALA A 64 -2.61 14.27 -6.63
C ALA A 64 -1.28 13.54 -6.94
N GLU A 65 -0.22 14.29 -7.22
CA GLU A 65 1.12 13.75 -7.51
C GLU A 65 1.79 13.06 -6.31
N ASP A 66 1.39 13.41 -5.09
CA ASP A 66 1.94 12.79 -3.88
C ASP A 66 1.40 11.38 -3.69
N VAL A 67 0.21 11.07 -4.22
CA VAL A 67 -0.52 9.82 -3.95
C VAL A 67 -0.83 8.99 -5.18
N ASN A 68 -0.93 9.57 -6.36
CA ASN A 68 -1.27 8.82 -7.57
C ASN A 68 -0.17 7.81 -7.93
N GLY A 69 -0.57 6.55 -8.12
CA GLY A 69 0.33 5.43 -8.39
C GLY A 69 1.09 4.92 -7.16
N ARG A 70 0.88 5.50 -5.97
CA ARG A 70 1.52 5.01 -4.74
C ARG A 70 0.94 3.67 -4.30
N CYS A 71 1.81 2.82 -3.78
CA CYS A 71 1.41 1.62 -3.05
C CYS A 71 1.95 1.70 -1.62
N LEU A 72 1.06 1.68 -0.63
CA LEU A 72 1.41 1.61 0.78
C LEU A 72 1.25 0.19 1.31
N TRP A 73 2.33 -0.38 1.81
CA TRP A 73 2.31 -1.63 2.57
C TRP A 73 2.22 -1.34 4.07
N ILE A 74 1.19 -1.87 4.72
CA ILE A 74 0.91 -1.61 6.15
C ILE A 74 1.10 -2.88 6.97
N ARG A 75 2.10 -2.88 7.84
CA ARG A 75 2.51 -3.99 8.71
C ARG A 75 2.60 -3.49 10.15
N GLY A 76 1.55 -3.73 10.92
CA GLY A 76 1.38 -3.15 12.25
C GLY A 76 1.25 -1.63 12.13
N LYS A 77 1.99 -0.91 12.96
CA LYS A 77 2.06 0.56 12.92
C LYS A 77 3.06 1.09 11.87
N ARG A 78 3.69 0.22 11.09
CA ARG A 78 4.68 0.60 10.07
C ARG A 78 3.99 0.72 8.72
N CYS A 79 4.29 1.80 8.01
CA CYS A 79 3.87 2.04 6.63
C CYS A 79 5.11 2.15 5.75
N ILE A 80 5.16 1.38 4.67
CA ILE A 80 6.25 1.38 3.69
C ILE A 80 5.66 1.73 2.32
N GLU A 81 6.20 2.74 1.65
CA GLU A 81 5.86 3.00 0.25
C GLU A 81 6.70 2.07 -0.63
N VAL A 82 6.02 1.30 -1.49
CA VAL A 82 6.64 0.19 -2.25
C VAL A 82 7.02 0.60 -3.66
N GLU A 83 6.17 1.34 -4.37
CA GLU A 83 6.33 1.63 -5.80
C GLU A 83 7.53 2.54 -6.07
N SER A 84 7.78 3.54 -5.23
CA SER A 84 8.94 4.42 -5.42
C SER A 84 10.23 3.74 -5.00
N ALA A 85 10.20 2.90 -3.96
CA ALA A 85 11.33 2.06 -3.59
C ALA A 85 11.70 1.10 -4.74
N TYR A 86 10.70 0.48 -5.38
CA TYR A 86 10.91 -0.38 -6.54
C TYR A 86 11.42 0.40 -7.76
N GLY A 87 10.80 1.55 -8.07
CA GLY A 87 11.23 2.41 -9.17
C GLY A 87 12.67 2.90 -9.02
N GLN A 88 13.09 3.27 -7.81
CA GLN A 88 14.48 3.62 -7.51
C GLN A 88 15.43 2.43 -7.69
N TRP A 89 15.06 1.26 -7.14
CA TRP A 89 15.87 0.05 -7.29
C TRP A 89 16.06 -0.33 -8.76
N LEU A 90 14.97 -0.32 -9.55
CA LEU A 90 15.01 -0.64 -10.97
C LEU A 90 15.87 0.35 -11.76
N GLY A 91 15.74 1.65 -11.45
CA GLY A 91 16.56 2.70 -12.06
C GLY A 91 18.04 2.52 -11.79
N ASN A 92 18.41 2.15 -10.55
CA ASN A 92 19.80 1.86 -10.19
C ASN A 92 20.35 0.63 -10.91
N LEU A 93 19.52 -0.41 -11.08
CA LEU A 93 19.91 -1.62 -11.79
C LEU A 93 20.23 -1.32 -13.27
N ILE A 94 19.38 -0.54 -13.93
CA ILE A 94 19.56 -0.14 -15.34
C ILE A 94 20.79 0.77 -15.51
N ALA A 95 21.03 1.68 -14.57
CA ALA A 95 22.20 2.57 -14.62
C ALA A 95 23.54 1.86 -14.36
N SER A 96 23.51 0.63 -13.86
CA SER A 96 24.70 -0.17 -13.55
C SER A 96 25.16 -1.10 -14.69
N THR A 97 24.42 -1.12 -15.82
CA THR A 97 24.73 -1.87 -17.05
C THR A 97 25.12 -0.94 -18.18
#